data_AF-A0A535S3Y4-F1
#
_entry.id   AF-A0A535S3Y4-F1
#
_cell.length_a   1.000
_cell.length_b   1.000
_cell.length_c   1.000
_cell.angle_alpha   90.00
_cell.angle_beta   90.00
_cell.angle_gamma   90.00
#
_symmetry.space_group_name_H-M   'P 1'
#
loop_
_entity.id
_entity.type
_entity.pdbx_description
1 polymer ?
#
loop_
_entity_poly.entity_id
_entity_poly.type
_entity_poly.pdbx_seq_one_letter_code
_entity_poly.pdbx_strand_id
1 'polypeptide(L)'
;MRHLDVYLRFLLKLPLMIRLSVAVLCVVFFLLLYMIIPLAARTPAMLAIPMALVAWMFRKRGAFICLASMVIVLWVYYSFKMKSIFLSPSMIIAFIACTLALVVVGLLVSSQRDSLDLANEARLQSARALEQLQQLNRAKDQLILNVNHELRILSFRQYWKSSNIQTRDGCIHIMFMWISLKG
;
A
#
# COMPACT_ATOMS: atom_id res chain seq x y z
N MET A 1 0.14 -5.80 -14.98
CA MET A 1 0.36 -4.56 -14.20
C MET A 1 0.94 -4.77 -12.80
N ARG A 2 0.70 -5.89 -12.09
CA ARG A 2 1.25 -6.15 -10.72
C ARG A 2 2.77 -5.98 -10.56
N HIS A 3 3.58 -6.25 -11.58
CA HIS A 3 5.05 -6.14 -11.47
C HIS A 3 5.55 -4.70 -11.38
N LEU A 4 4.87 -3.74 -12.02
CA LEU A 4 5.24 -2.32 -11.91
C LEU A 4 5.03 -1.83 -10.48
N ASP A 5 3.97 -2.28 -9.81
CA ASP A 5 3.68 -1.89 -8.42
C ASP A 5 4.73 -2.38 -7.42
N VAL A 6 5.42 -3.49 -7.72
CA VAL A 6 6.50 -4.01 -6.88
C VAL A 6 7.76 -3.19 -7.07
N TYR A 7 8.13 -2.91 -8.32
CA TYR A 7 9.28 -2.05 -8.64
C TYR A 7 9.11 -0.62 -8.12
N LEU A 8 7.93 -0.03 -8.28
CA LEU A 8 7.62 1.30 -7.78
C LEU A 8 7.71 1.37 -6.25
N ARG A 9 7.23 0.33 -5.56
CA ARG A 9 7.36 0.24 -4.09
C ARG A 9 8.81 0.08 -3.65
N PHE A 10 9.61 -0.68 -4.41
CA PHE A 10 11.02 -0.82 -4.14
C PHE A 10 11.76 0.51 -4.32
N LEU A 11 11.49 1.21 -5.42
CA LEU A 11 11.94 2.58 -5.66
C LEU A 11 11.52 3.55 -4.57
N LEU A 12 10.44 3.28 -3.83
CA LEU A 12 10.01 4.05 -2.65
C LEU A 12 10.84 3.85 -1.39
N LYS A 13 11.44 2.68 -1.22
CA LYS A 13 12.27 2.38 -0.06
C LYS A 13 13.71 2.89 -0.18
N LEU A 14 14.12 3.38 -1.34
CA LEU A 14 15.47 3.90 -1.53
C LEU A 14 15.70 5.22 -0.77
N PRO A 15 16.94 5.48 -0.29
CA PRO A 15 17.28 6.74 0.35
C PRO A 15 17.10 7.92 -0.61
N LEU A 16 16.68 9.06 -0.05
CA LEU A 16 16.30 10.25 -0.81
C LEU A 16 17.41 10.76 -1.74
N MET A 17 18.68 10.59 -1.37
CA MET A 17 19.84 10.98 -2.18
C MET A 17 19.94 10.20 -3.49
N ILE A 18 19.80 8.87 -3.44
CA ILE A 18 19.88 8.02 -4.65
C ILE A 18 18.70 8.34 -5.57
N ARG A 19 17.52 8.55 -4.97
CA ARG A 19 16.31 8.96 -5.69
C ARG A 19 16.51 10.25 -6.47
N LEU A 20 17.17 11.24 -5.86
CA LEU A 20 17.42 12.54 -6.44
C LEU A 20 18.49 12.45 -7.54
N SER A 21 19.53 11.66 -7.31
CA SER A 21 20.56 11.39 -8.32
C SER A 21 19.96 10.73 -9.58
N VAL A 22 19.16 9.67 -9.43
CA VAL A 22 18.50 8.99 -10.56
C VAL A 22 17.55 9.93 -11.29
N ALA A 23 16.77 10.74 -10.56
CA ALA A 23 15.89 11.74 -11.15
C ALA A 23 16.67 12.78 -11.96
N VAL A 24 17.74 13.36 -11.40
CA VAL A 24 18.58 14.35 -12.07
C VAL A 24 19.26 13.75 -13.29
N LEU A 25 19.86 12.56 -13.18
CA LEU A 25 20.48 11.86 -14.30
C LEU A 25 19.48 11.59 -15.43
N CYS A 26 18.27 11.16 -15.09
CA CYS A 26 17.19 10.94 -16.04
C CYS A 26 16.82 12.23 -16.76
N VAL A 27 16.58 13.31 -16.01
CA VAL A 27 16.25 14.63 -16.59
C VAL A 27 17.37 15.09 -17.53
N VAL A 28 18.62 15.07 -17.08
CA VAL A 28 19.78 15.48 -17.89
C VAL A 28 19.90 14.63 -19.16
N PHE A 29 19.73 13.31 -19.05
CA PHE A 29 19.79 12.40 -20.19
C PHE A 29 18.72 12.68 -21.24
N PHE A 30 17.45 12.83 -20.82
CA PHE A 30 16.36 13.20 -21.72
C PHE A 30 16.54 14.58 -22.34
N LEU A 31 17.12 15.52 -21.59
CA LEU A 31 17.42 16.85 -22.09
C LEU A 31 18.52 16.82 -23.16
N LEU A 32 19.59 16.06 -22.93
CA LEU A 32 20.66 15.85 -23.92
C LEU A 32 20.12 15.19 -25.19
N LEU A 33 19.31 14.14 -25.05
CA LEU A 33 18.62 13.51 -26.18
C LEU A 33 17.77 14.52 -26.94
N TYR A 34 17.01 15.36 -26.24
CA TYR A 34 16.21 16.42 -26.85
C TYR A 34 17.06 17.43 -27.63
N MET A 35 18.28 17.75 -27.16
CA MET A 35 19.19 18.64 -27.88
C MET A 35 19.75 18.00 -29.16
N ILE A 36 20.08 16.71 -29.12
CA ILE A 36 20.66 15.96 -30.25
C ILE A 36 19.61 15.71 -31.34
N ILE A 37 18.35 15.47 -30.96
CA ILE A 37 17.28 15.16 -31.92
C ILE A 37 16.96 16.39 -32.80
N PRO A 38 16.93 16.22 -34.13
CA PRO A 38 16.61 17.31 -35.06
C PRO A 38 15.19 17.82 -34.84
N LEU A 39 14.99 19.13 -35.02
CA LEU A 39 13.76 19.84 -34.68
C LEU A 39 12.49 19.21 -35.29
N ALA A 40 12.59 18.66 -36.51
CA ALA A 40 11.49 18.02 -37.22
C ALA A 40 10.96 16.74 -36.55
N ALA A 41 11.77 16.06 -35.73
CA ALA A 41 11.40 14.82 -35.04
C ALA A 41 11.12 15.04 -33.53
N ARG A 42 11.16 16.29 -33.04
CA ARG A 42 10.97 16.56 -31.61
C ARG A 42 9.50 16.42 -31.24
N THR A 43 9.21 15.39 -30.46
CA THR A 43 7.89 15.22 -29.83
C THR A 43 7.94 15.69 -28.37
N PRO A 44 6.97 16.50 -27.92
CA PRO A 44 6.91 16.96 -26.53
C PRO A 44 6.71 15.81 -25.53
N ALA A 45 6.22 14.65 -26.01
CA ALA A 45 6.02 13.44 -25.22
C ALA A 45 7.33 12.89 -24.63
N MET A 46 8.49 13.13 -25.24
CA MET A 46 9.78 12.67 -24.70
C MET A 46 10.10 13.30 -23.33
N LEU A 47 9.63 14.52 -23.09
CA LEU A 47 9.81 15.21 -21.80
C LEU A 47 8.75 14.81 -20.76
N ALA A 48 7.65 14.21 -21.19
CA ALA A 48 6.60 13.72 -20.28
C ALA A 48 7.09 12.52 -19.45
N ILE A 49 7.98 11.68 -20.00
CA ILE A 49 8.54 10.50 -19.32
C ILE A 49 9.35 10.90 -18.07
N PRO A 50 10.42 11.73 -18.17
CA PRO A 50 11.16 12.15 -16.98
C PRO A 50 10.27 12.94 -16.01
N MET A 51 9.33 13.75 -16.52
CA MET A 51 8.39 14.47 -15.67
C MET A 51 7.50 13.54 -14.85
N ALA A 52 6.92 12.50 -15.47
CA ALA A 52 6.13 11.50 -14.77
C ALA A 52 6.96 10.74 -13.73
N LEU A 53 8.22 10.43 -14.05
CA LEU A 53 9.13 9.71 -13.17
C LEU A 53 9.51 10.56 -11.94
N VAL A 54 9.80 11.85 -12.13
CA VAL A 54 10.11 12.78 -11.04
C VAL A 54 8.88 13.12 -10.20
N ALA A 55 7.74 13.39 -10.85
CA ALA A 55 6.46 13.64 -10.18
C ALA A 55 6.01 12.44 -9.35
N TRP A 56 6.29 11.22 -9.85
CA TRP A 56 6.19 10.03 -9.04
C TRP A 56 7.11 10.17 -7.82
N MET A 57 8.43 10.17 -7.99
CA MET A 57 9.37 10.04 -6.88
C MET A 57 9.25 11.11 -5.78
N PHE A 58 9.01 12.37 -6.14
CA PHE A 58 9.08 13.53 -5.23
C PHE A 58 7.73 14.20 -4.94
N ARG A 59 6.61 13.53 -5.27
CA ARG A 59 5.24 14.02 -5.01
C ARG A 59 5.02 15.40 -5.69
N LYS A 60 4.07 16.19 -5.18
CA LYS A 60 3.71 17.51 -5.75
C LYS A 60 4.88 18.48 -5.80
N ARG A 61 5.68 18.58 -4.74
CA ARG A 61 6.76 19.59 -4.63
C ARG A 61 7.87 19.34 -5.66
N GLY A 62 8.30 18.10 -5.86
CA GLY A 62 9.36 17.82 -6.82
C GLY A 62 8.92 17.95 -8.27
N ALA A 63 7.64 17.72 -8.58
CA ALA A 63 7.10 17.97 -9.91
C ALA A 63 7.27 19.45 -10.30
N PHE A 64 6.92 20.38 -9.42
CA PHE A 64 7.09 21.81 -9.69
C PHE A 64 8.55 22.23 -9.85
N ILE A 65 9.46 21.73 -8.99
CA ILE A 65 10.89 22.02 -9.09
C ILE A 65 11.46 21.48 -10.41
N CYS A 66 11.08 20.26 -10.79
CA CYS A 66 11.49 19.66 -12.06
C CYS A 66 10.97 20.46 -13.25
N LEU A 67 9.70 20.84 -13.23
CA LEU A 67 9.09 21.63 -14.30
C LEU A 67 9.76 22.99 -14.44
N ALA A 68 9.98 23.71 -13.33
CA ALA A 68 10.70 24.98 -13.33
C ALA A 68 12.12 24.81 -13.90
N SER A 69 12.83 23.77 -13.47
CA SER A 69 14.19 23.49 -13.97
C SER A 69 14.20 23.21 -15.48
N MET A 70 13.26 22.41 -16.00
CA MET A 70 13.18 22.11 -17.42
C MET A 70 12.83 23.34 -18.25
N VAL A 71 11.86 24.14 -17.79
CA VAL A 71 11.45 25.40 -18.42
C VAL A 71 12.64 26.36 -18.53
N ILE A 72 13.41 26.52 -17.44
CA ILE A 72 14.60 27.38 -17.43
C ILE A 72 15.65 26.87 -18.42
N VAL A 73 15.96 25.58 -18.42
CA VAL A 73 17.01 25.05 -19.32
C VAL A 73 16.56 25.12 -20.78
N LEU A 74 15.29 24.82 -21.09
CA LEU A 74 14.75 24.98 -22.44
C LEU A 74 14.84 26.44 -22.88
N TRP A 75 14.46 27.38 -22.01
CA TRP A 75 14.52 28.81 -22.28
C TRP A 75 15.94 29.25 -22.62
N VAL A 76 16.91 28.92 -21.75
CA VAL A 76 18.33 29.23 -21.95
C VAL A 76 18.85 28.64 -23.26
N TYR A 77 18.52 27.38 -23.56
CA TYR A 77 18.92 26.75 -24.81
C TYR A 77 18.35 27.46 -26.05
N TYR A 78 17.07 27.83 -26.03
CA TYR A 78 16.46 28.56 -27.14
C TYR A 78 17.09 29.95 -27.31
N SER A 79 17.36 30.67 -26.22
CA SER A 79 18.06 31.96 -26.25
C SER A 79 19.45 31.84 -26.87
N PHE A 80 20.22 30.80 -26.51
CA PHE A 80 21.54 30.57 -27.10
C PHE A 80 21.45 30.23 -28.60
N LYS A 81 20.52 29.35 -28.99
CA LYS A 81 20.41 28.90 -30.38
C LYS A 81 19.99 30.01 -31.34
N MET A 82 19.04 30.86 -30.92
CA MET A 82 18.53 31.93 -31.79
C MET A 82 19.35 33.22 -31.73
N LYS A 83 20.35 33.32 -30.83
CA LYS A 83 21.13 34.55 -30.57
C LYS A 83 20.26 35.79 -30.33
N SER A 84 18.98 35.61 -30.07
CA SER A 84 17.99 36.66 -29.84
C SER A 84 17.22 36.31 -28.58
N ILE A 85 17.05 37.32 -27.74
CA ILE A 85 16.29 37.21 -26.49
C ILE A 85 14.78 37.13 -26.78
N PHE A 86 14.35 37.68 -27.92
CA PHE A 86 12.94 37.67 -28.34
C PHE A 86 12.63 36.40 -29.13
N LEU A 87 11.89 35.47 -28.51
CA LEU A 87 11.27 34.35 -29.21
C LEU A 87 10.18 34.86 -30.17
N SER A 88 10.09 34.25 -31.35
CA SER A 88 8.95 34.46 -32.27
C SER A 88 7.62 34.18 -31.54
N PRO A 89 6.55 34.96 -31.78
CA PRO A 89 5.23 34.75 -31.16
C PRO A 89 4.72 33.30 -31.29
N SER A 90 4.99 32.66 -32.43
CA SER A 90 4.62 31.25 -32.66
C SER A 90 5.31 30.27 -31.70
N MET A 91 6.59 30.52 -31.38
CA MET A 91 7.35 29.68 -30.44
C MET A 91 6.89 29.90 -29.01
N ILE A 92 6.51 31.13 -28.65
CA ILE A 92 5.96 31.45 -27.33
C ILE A 92 4.64 30.68 -27.11
N ILE A 93 3.74 30.69 -28.10
CA ILE A 93 2.47 29.94 -28.01
C ILE A 93 2.74 28.44 -27.85
N ALA A 94 3.65 27.87 -28.64
CA ALA A 94 4.03 26.46 -28.53
C ALA A 94 4.65 26.14 -27.15
N PHE A 95 5.47 27.05 -26.62
CA PHE A 95 6.10 26.90 -25.31
C PHE A 95 5.08 26.91 -24.17
N ILE A 96 4.12 27.85 -24.21
CA ILE A 96 3.03 27.93 -23.23
C ILE A 96 2.17 26.67 -23.32
N ALA A 97 1.77 26.26 -24.52
CA ALA A 97 0.97 25.04 -24.72
C ALA A 97 1.70 23.79 -24.20
N CYS A 98 3.01 23.66 -24.47
CA CYS A 98 3.82 22.54 -23.98
C CYS A 98 3.94 22.57 -22.44
N THR A 99 4.16 23.75 -21.85
CA THR A 99 4.24 23.90 -20.40
C THR A 99 2.92 23.53 -19.74
N LEU A 100 1.78 24.01 -20.27
CA LEU A 100 0.46 23.63 -19.79
C LEU A 100 0.20 22.13 -19.88
N ALA A 101 0.57 21.50 -21.01
CA ALA A 101 0.46 20.05 -21.15
C ALA A 101 1.28 19.29 -20.11
N LEU A 102 2.53 19.73 -19.86
CA LEU A 102 3.39 19.14 -18.83
C LEU A 102 2.84 19.35 -17.41
N VAL A 103 2.25 20.52 -17.13
CA VAL A 103 1.57 20.78 -15.85
C VAL A 103 0.40 19.81 -15.66
N VAL A 104 -0.47 19.65 -16.66
CA VAL A 104 -1.61 18.74 -16.59
C VAL A 104 -1.15 17.29 -16.35
N VAL A 105 -0.14 16.83 -17.09
CA VAL A 105 0.43 15.48 -16.90
C VAL A 105 1.01 15.34 -15.50
N GLY A 106 1.77 16.32 -15.02
CA GLY A 106 2.34 16.32 -13.67
C GLY A 106 1.27 16.27 -12.57
N LEU A 107 0.16 17.00 -12.75
CA LEU A 107 -0.98 16.99 -11.82
C LEU A 107 -1.72 15.66 -11.84
N LEU A 108 -1.97 15.08 -13.02
CA LEU A 108 -2.62 13.78 -13.15
C LEU A 108 -1.81 12.67 -12.45
N VAL A 109 -0.50 12.62 -12.70
CA VAL A 109 0.40 11.64 -12.06
C VAL A 109 0.44 11.86 -10.54
N SER A 110 0.48 13.12 -10.09
CA SER A 110 0.45 13.44 -8.66
C SER A 110 -0.86 13.02 -7.99
N SER A 111 -2.00 13.22 -8.66
CA SER A 111 -3.33 12.82 -8.18
C SER A 111 -3.49 11.30 -8.09
N GLN A 112 -2.99 10.58 -9.09
CA GLN A 112 -2.95 9.11 -9.07
C GLN A 112 -2.14 8.59 -7.88
N ARG A 113 -1.02 9.24 -7.57
CA ARG A 113 -0.19 8.85 -6.43
C ARG A 113 -0.88 9.10 -5.09
N ASP A 114 -1.52 10.25 -4.91
CA ASP A 114 -2.28 10.52 -3.67
C ASP A 114 -3.41 9.50 -3.48
N SER A 115 -4.12 9.15 -4.56
CA SER A 115 -5.15 8.09 -4.53
C SER A 115 -4.57 6.73 -4.13
N LEU A 116 -3.36 6.40 -4.59
CA LEU A 116 -2.69 5.13 -4.29
C LEU A 116 -2.17 5.08 -2.85
N ASP A 117 -1.67 6.20 -2.33
CA ASP A 117 -1.27 6.32 -0.92
C ASP A 117 -2.49 6.16 0.00
N LEU A 118 -3.62 6.81 -0.32
CA LEU A 118 -4.88 6.65 0.43
C LEU A 118 -5.40 5.20 0.40
N ALA A 119 -5.34 4.55 -0.76
CA ALA A 119 -5.74 3.15 -0.90
C ALA A 119 -4.84 2.20 -0.09
N ASN A 120 -3.55 2.50 0.01
CA ASN A 120 -2.62 1.72 0.82
C ASN A 120 -2.87 1.90 2.32
N GLU A 121 -3.16 3.12 2.77
CA GLU A 121 -3.54 3.38 4.17
C GLU A 121 -4.84 2.65 4.53
N ALA A 122 -5.86 2.71 3.67
CA ALA A 122 -7.11 1.99 3.86
C ALA A 122 -6.89 0.46 3.91
N ARG A 123 -5.99 -0.09 3.08
CA ARG A 123 -5.61 -1.51 3.12
C ARG A 123 -4.89 -1.89 4.40
N LEU A 124 -4.03 -1.02 4.91
CA LEU A 124 -3.32 -1.26 6.16
C LEU A 124 -4.31 -1.27 7.35
N GLN A 125 -5.27 -0.35 7.35
CA GLN A 125 -6.32 -0.29 8.36
C GLN A 125 -7.24 -1.51 8.29
N SER A 126 -7.64 -1.94 7.10
CA SER A 126 -8.48 -3.14 6.95
C SER A 126 -7.75 -4.42 7.34
N ALA A 127 -6.44 -4.53 7.05
CA ALA A 127 -5.62 -5.64 7.52
C ALA A 127 -5.58 -5.71 9.05
N ARG A 128 -5.37 -4.57 9.73
CA ARG A 128 -5.39 -4.51 11.20
C ARG A 128 -6.75 -4.87 11.78
N ALA A 129 -7.84 -4.37 11.19
CA ALA A 129 -9.19 -4.71 11.63
C ALA A 129 -9.48 -6.22 11.48
N LEU A 130 -8.98 -6.83 10.38
CA LEU A 130 -9.12 -8.26 10.15
C LEU A 130 -8.30 -9.09 11.15
N GLU A 131 -7.09 -8.66 11.48
CA GLU A 131 -6.28 -9.28 12.54
C GLU A 131 -6.99 -9.22 13.91
N GLN A 132 -7.58 -8.07 14.26
CA GLN A 132 -8.36 -7.92 15.49
C GLN A 132 -9.58 -8.84 15.51
N LEU A 133 -10.32 -8.95 14.40
CA LEU A 133 -11.45 -9.87 14.29
C LEU A 133 -11.01 -11.33 14.44
N GLN A 134 -9.87 -11.72 13.87
CA GLN A 134 -9.33 -13.07 14.03
C GLN A 134 -8.95 -13.37 15.49
N GLN A 135 -8.35 -12.43 16.19
CA GLN A 135 -8.04 -12.58 17.62
C GLN A 135 -9.31 -12.73 18.46
N LEU A 136 -10.32 -11.89 18.19
CA LEU A 136 -11.61 -11.97 18.88
C LEU A 136 -12.30 -13.31 18.62
N ASN A 137 -12.26 -13.80 17.38
CA ASN A 137 -12.89 -15.07 17.03
C ASN A 137 -12.20 -16.25 17.73
N ARG A 138 -10.85 -16.25 17.81
CA ARG A 138 -10.11 -17.26 18.58
C ARG A 138 -10.44 -17.22 20.07
N ALA A 139 -10.56 -16.04 20.67
CA ALA A 139 -10.95 -15.90 22.07
C ALA A 139 -12.38 -16.41 22.32
N LYS A 140 -13.30 -16.13 21.39
CA LYS A 140 -14.67 -16.66 21.42
C LYS A 140 -14.68 -18.19 21.36
N ASP A 141 -13.91 -18.79 20.47
CA ASP A 141 -13.83 -20.25 20.35
C ASP A 141 -13.28 -20.90 21.63
N GLN A 142 -12.28 -20.29 22.27
CA GLN A 142 -11.76 -20.76 23.56
C GLN A 142 -12.80 -20.70 24.67
N LEU A 143 -13.60 -19.63 24.73
CA LEU A 143 -14.69 -19.52 25.70
C LEU A 143 -15.77 -20.58 25.48
N ILE A 144 -16.16 -20.84 24.23
CA ILE A 144 -17.15 -21.87 23.91
C ILE A 144 -16.64 -23.25 24.33
N LEU A 145 -15.37 -23.57 24.06
CA LEU A 145 -14.76 -24.83 24.49
C LEU A 145 -14.75 -24.94 26.02
N ASN A 146 -14.37 -23.88 26.73
CA ASN A 146 -14.31 -23.88 28.20
C ASN A 146 -15.71 -24.04 28.83
N VAL A 147 -16.70 -23.27 28.36
CA VAL A 147 -18.09 -23.35 28.85
C VAL A 147 -18.68 -24.73 28.56
N ASN A 148 -18.43 -25.29 27.39
CA ASN A 148 -18.89 -26.64 27.05
C ASN A 148 -18.24 -27.70 27.96
N HIS A 149 -16.96 -27.53 28.30
CA HIS A 149 -16.26 -28.43 29.21
C HIS A 149 -16.84 -28.38 30.63
N GLU A 150 -17.15 -27.19 31.13
CA GLU A 150 -17.82 -26.99 32.42
C GLU A 150 -19.22 -27.61 32.44
N LEU A 151 -20.03 -27.38 31.40
CA LEU A 151 -21.37 -27.96 31.28
C LEU A 151 -21.33 -29.49 31.26
N ARG A 152 -20.34 -30.08 30.57
CA ARG A 152 -20.13 -31.54 30.56
C ARG A 152 -19.72 -32.09 31.93
N ILE A 153 -18.88 -31.38 32.68
CA ILE A 153 -18.49 -31.78 34.03
C ILE A 153 -19.70 -31.72 34.98
N LEU A 154 -20.50 -30.65 34.88
CA LEU A 154 -21.71 -30.48 35.68
C LEU A 154 -22.77 -31.55 35.41
N SER A 155 -23.01 -31.90 34.13
CA SER A 155 -23.95 -32.95 33.77
C SER A 155 -23.50 -34.33 34.26
N PHE A 156 -22.20 -34.63 34.19
CA PHE A 156 -21.64 -35.86 34.75
C PHE A 156 -21.79 -35.92 36.27
N ARG A 157 -21.56 -34.79 36.96
CA ARG A 157 -21.72 -34.68 38.42
C ARG A 157 -23.18 -34.85 38.87
N GLN A 158 -24.14 -34.32 38.12
CA GLN A 158 -25.57 -34.54 38.39
C GLN A 158 -25.97 -36.00 38.17
N TYR A 159 -25.48 -36.63 37.10
CA TYR A 159 -25.74 -38.05 36.84
C TYR A 159 -25.22 -38.95 37.97
N TRP A 160 -23.98 -38.71 38.43
CA TRP A 160 -23.40 -39.43 39.56
C TRP A 160 -24.21 -39.24 40.85
N LYS A 161 -24.68 -38.02 41.14
CA LYS A 161 -25.52 -37.74 42.30
C LYS A 161 -26.86 -38.47 42.22
N SER A 162 -27.46 -38.57 41.04
CA SER A 162 -28.71 -39.31 40.82
C SER A 162 -28.52 -40.82 40.98
N SER A 163 -27.43 -41.38 40.44
CA SER A 163 -27.09 -42.80 40.58
C SER A 163 -26.82 -43.20 42.04
N ASN A 164 -26.17 -42.33 42.83
CA ASN A 164 -25.86 -42.60 44.23
C ASN A 164 -27.08 -42.49 45.17
N ILE A 165 -28.16 -41.82 44.73
CA ILE A 165 -29.42 -41.78 45.48
C ILE A 165 -30.21 -43.06 45.23
N GLN A 166 -30.20 -43.60 44.01
CA GLN A 166 -30.89 -44.85 43.68
C GLN A 166 -30.21 -46.09 44.29
N THR A 167 -28.90 -46.02 44.58
CA THR A 167 -28.22 -47.05 45.36
C THR A 167 -28.48 -46.95 46.86
N ARG A 168 -28.96 -45.83 47.43
CA ARG A 168 -29.31 -45.79 48.86
C ARG A 168 -30.56 -46.58 49.22
N ASP A 169 -31.49 -46.76 48.27
CA ASP A 169 -32.68 -47.60 48.48
C ASP A 169 -32.47 -49.06 48.02
N GLY A 170 -31.37 -49.37 47.32
CA GLY A 170 -31.00 -50.72 46.87
C GLY A 170 -29.78 -51.35 47.56
N CYS A 171 -28.88 -50.55 48.17
CA CYS A 171 -27.65 -51.06 48.81
C CYS A 171 -27.87 -51.70 50.18
N ILE A 172 -29.06 -51.57 50.77
CA ILE A 172 -29.37 -52.38 51.97
C ILE A 172 -29.42 -53.88 51.60
N HIS A 173 -29.73 -54.22 50.34
CA HIS A 173 -29.78 -55.63 49.93
C HIS A 173 -28.46 -56.21 49.41
N ILE A 174 -27.59 -55.42 48.78
CA ILE A 174 -26.34 -55.96 48.18
C ILE A 174 -25.19 -56.03 49.20
N MET A 175 -25.18 -55.19 50.24
CA MET A 175 -24.15 -55.26 51.29
C MET A 175 -24.38 -56.43 52.27
N PHE A 176 -25.60 -56.94 52.39
CA PHE A 176 -25.89 -58.14 53.20
C PHE A 176 -25.43 -59.44 52.55
N MET A 177 -25.30 -59.48 51.22
CA MET A 177 -24.91 -60.71 50.50
C MET A 177 -23.41 -61.00 50.56
N TRP A 178 -22.57 -60.03 50.90
CA TRP A 178 -21.10 -60.23 50.97
C TRP A 178 -20.58 -60.66 52.35
N ILE A 179 -21.40 -60.57 53.41
CA ILE A 179 -21.02 -60.96 54.78
C ILE A 179 -21.38 -62.42 55.12
N SER A 180 -22.30 -63.05 54.37
CA SER A 180 -22.73 -64.44 54.63
C SER A 180 -21.90 -65.52 53.90
N LEU A 181 -20.81 -65.17 53.21
CA LEU A 181 -19.96 -66.13 52.48
C LEU A 181 -18.61 -66.40 53.16
N LYS A 182 -18.44 -65.96 54.41
CA LYS A 182 -17.20 -66.11 55.19
C LYS A 182 -17.39 -66.69 56.60
N GLY A 183 -18.51 -67.36 56.84
CA GLY A 183 -18.78 -68.14 58.06
C GLY A 183 -18.93 -69.60 57.72
#